data_AF-A0A9D1R8W9-F1
#
_entry.id   AF-A0A9D1R8W9-F1
#
_cell.length_a   1.000
_cell.length_b   1.000
_cell.length_c   1.000
_cell.angle_alpha   90.00
_cell.angle_beta   90.00
_cell.angle_gamma   90.00
#
_symmetry.space_group_name_H-M   'P 1'
#
loop_
_entity.id
_entity.type
_entity.pdbx_description
1 polymer ?
#
loop_
_entity_poly.entity_id
_entity_poly.type
_entity_poly.pdbx_seq_one_letter_code
_entity_poly.pdbx_strand_id
1 'polypeptide(L)'
;DMLISISEALETPVSTLLGETVIETEVDSIKAISEKLDVINWQLAQRKNTRRKFIHWLLISLSAIIIMVFAALVILNSPYLDWNYSNPETAVLGVAFHSFEWLFVRVAPIIFIIALIGVFLTQKKE
;
A
#
# COMPACT_ATOMS: atom_id res chain seq x y z
N ASP A 1 -21.94 11.75 -59.13
CA ASP A 1 -21.90 10.92 -60.35
C ASP A 1 -20.55 10.27 -60.62
N MET A 2 -19.44 11.01 -60.59
CA MET A 2 -18.09 10.46 -60.86
C MET A 2 -17.60 9.44 -59.81
N LEU A 3 -17.93 9.62 -58.53
CA LEU A 3 -17.57 8.64 -57.48
C LEU A 3 -18.42 7.37 -57.52
N ILE A 4 -19.67 7.50 -57.98
CA ILE A 4 -20.61 6.37 -58.12
C ILE A 4 -20.14 5.44 -59.24
N SER A 5 -19.68 6.01 -60.36
CA SER A 5 -19.16 5.24 -61.50
C SER A 5 -17.82 4.54 -61.21
N ILE A 6 -16.98 5.10 -60.36
CA ILE A 6 -15.74 4.44 -59.89
C ILE A 6 -16.07 3.32 -58.89
N SER A 7 -17.01 3.54 -57.97
CA SER A 7 -17.52 2.51 -57.03
C SER A 7 -18.12 1.30 -57.73
N GLU A 8 -18.91 1.54 -58.77
CA GLU A 8 -19.56 0.49 -59.56
C GLU A 8 -18.55 -0.32 -60.40
N ALA A 9 -17.51 0.33 -60.92
CA ALA A 9 -16.44 -0.34 -61.67
C ALA A 9 -15.48 -1.18 -60.78
N LEU A 10 -15.37 -0.84 -59.49
CA LEU A 10 -14.52 -1.52 -58.52
C LEU A 10 -15.32 -2.47 -57.58
N GLU A 11 -16.62 -2.67 -57.81
CA GLU A 11 -17.56 -3.42 -56.95
C GLU A 11 -17.46 -3.10 -55.45
N THR A 12 -16.98 -1.90 -55.11
CA THR A 12 -16.73 -1.47 -53.72
C THR A 12 -17.59 -0.26 -53.43
N PRO A 13 -18.40 -0.26 -52.36
CA PRO A 13 -19.36 0.82 -52.11
C PRO A 13 -18.66 2.17 -51.91
N VAL A 14 -19.30 3.25 -52.37
CA VAL A 14 -18.77 4.63 -52.33
C VAL A 14 -18.32 5.03 -50.91
N SER A 15 -18.96 4.52 -49.86
CA SER A 15 -18.56 4.73 -48.45
C SER A 15 -17.16 4.18 -48.13
N THR A 16 -16.74 3.08 -48.76
CA THR A 16 -15.38 2.55 -48.65
C THR A 16 -14.37 3.45 -49.35
N LEU A 17 -14.73 4.01 -50.52
CA LEU A 17 -13.87 4.93 -51.29
C LEU A 17 -13.74 6.31 -50.65
N LEU A 18 -14.76 6.74 -49.89
CA LEU A 18 -14.74 7.98 -49.09
C LEU A 18 -13.99 7.81 -47.77
N GLY A 19 -13.49 6.61 -47.46
CA GLY A 19 -12.80 6.32 -46.20
C GLY A 19 -13.72 6.22 -44.98
N GLU A 20 -15.04 6.14 -45.18
CA GLU A 20 -16.05 6.01 -44.12
C GLU A 20 -16.10 4.60 -43.50
N THR A 21 -15.23 3.68 -43.95
CA THR A 21 -15.12 2.30 -43.45
C THR A 21 -14.00 2.07 -42.42
N VAL A 22 -13.63 3.10 -41.65
CA VAL A 22 -12.65 2.98 -40.54
C VAL A 22 -13.33 3.06 -39.16
N ILE A 23 -14.59 3.48 -39.08
CA ILE A 23 -15.17 3.90 -37.78
C ILE A 23 -15.78 2.73 -36.99
N GLU A 24 -16.39 1.71 -37.61
CA GLU A 24 -17.03 0.61 -36.85
C GLU A 24 -16.00 -0.26 -36.09
N THR A 25 -14.89 -0.60 -36.72
CA THR A 25 -13.81 -1.37 -36.08
C THR A 25 -13.07 -0.55 -35.03
N GLU A 26 -12.88 0.74 -35.27
CA GLU A 26 -12.23 1.64 -34.32
C GLU A 26 -13.13 1.88 -33.09
N VAL A 27 -14.44 2.09 -33.26
CA VAL A 27 -15.41 2.21 -32.15
C VAL A 27 -15.50 0.93 -31.33
N ASP A 28 -15.55 -0.25 -31.97
CA ASP A 28 -15.60 -1.52 -31.24
C ASP A 28 -14.26 -1.82 -30.52
N SER A 29 -13.14 -1.40 -31.10
CA SER A 29 -11.82 -1.48 -30.46
C SER A 29 -11.68 -0.53 -29.26
N ILE A 30 -12.19 0.70 -29.35
CA ILE A 30 -12.21 1.67 -28.24
C ILE A 30 -13.13 1.17 -27.12
N LYS A 31 -14.27 0.58 -27.47
CA LYS A 31 -15.18 -0.04 -26.51
C LYS A 31 -14.53 -1.22 -25.79
N ALA A 32 -13.86 -2.10 -26.53
CA ALA A 32 -13.09 -3.21 -25.95
C ALA A 32 -11.97 -2.70 -25.02
N ILE A 33 -11.26 -1.62 -25.39
CA ILE A 33 -10.23 -1.00 -24.53
C ILE A 33 -10.87 -0.41 -23.26
N SER A 34 -12.01 0.27 -23.37
CA SER A 34 -12.74 0.84 -22.24
C SER A 34 -13.15 -0.23 -21.23
N GLU A 35 -13.70 -1.36 -21.69
CA GLU A 35 -14.09 -2.47 -20.81
C GLU A 35 -12.88 -3.08 -20.08
N LYS A 36 -11.74 -3.22 -20.78
CA LYS A 36 -10.49 -3.68 -20.15
C LYS A 36 -9.98 -2.68 -19.12
N LEU A 37 -10.05 -1.38 -19.41
CA LEU A 37 -9.67 -0.32 -18.47
C LEU A 37 -10.54 -0.33 -17.22
N ASP A 38 -11.86 -0.54 -17.35
CA ASP A 38 -12.78 -0.60 -16.22
C ASP A 38 -12.45 -1.77 -15.28
N VAL A 39 -12.16 -2.95 -15.84
CA VAL A 39 -11.72 -4.11 -15.04
C VAL A 39 -10.39 -3.81 -14.32
N ILE A 40 -9.41 -3.21 -15.01
CA ILE A 40 -8.11 -2.84 -14.42
C ILE A 40 -8.32 -1.78 -13.32
N ASN A 41 -9.16 -0.78 -13.56
CA ASN A 41 -9.45 0.28 -12.62
C ASN A 41 -10.14 -0.28 -11.36
N TRP A 42 -11.08 -1.20 -11.53
CA TRP A 42 -11.73 -1.90 -10.43
C TRP A 42 -10.71 -2.72 -9.60
N GLN A 43 -9.83 -3.48 -10.25
CA GLN A 43 -8.78 -4.26 -9.57
C GLN A 43 -7.79 -3.36 -8.82
N LEU A 44 -7.38 -2.24 -9.42
CA LEU A 44 -6.48 -1.26 -8.80
C LEU A 44 -7.15 -0.59 -7.60
N ALA A 45 -8.43 -0.20 -7.71
CA ALA A 45 -9.20 0.36 -6.61
C ALA A 45 -9.33 -0.63 -5.45
N GLN A 46 -9.62 -1.90 -5.75
CA GLN A 46 -9.72 -2.95 -4.74
C GLN A 46 -8.38 -3.20 -4.05
N ARG A 47 -7.29 -3.34 -4.80
CA ARG A 47 -5.94 -3.51 -4.25
C ARG A 47 -5.52 -2.32 -3.38
N LYS A 48 -5.86 -1.09 -3.78
CA LYS A 48 -5.61 0.13 -2.99
C LYS A 48 -6.35 0.10 -1.66
N ASN A 49 -7.60 -0.36 -1.65
CA ASN A 49 -8.41 -0.46 -0.43
C ASN A 49 -7.89 -1.55 0.52
N THR A 50 -7.60 -2.75 0.00
CA THR A 50 -7.04 -3.85 0.80
C THR A 50 -5.68 -3.48 1.38
N ARG A 51 -4.80 -2.84 0.59
CA ARG A 51 -3.49 -2.37 1.06
C ARG A 51 -3.63 -1.33 2.17
N ARG A 52 -4.57 -0.38 2.04
CA ARG A 52 -4.83 0.62 3.10
C ARG A 52 -5.31 -0.04 4.39
N LYS A 53 -6.25 -0.98 4.31
CA LYS A 53 -6.73 -1.74 5.47
C LYS A 53 -5.60 -2.54 6.13
N PHE A 54 -4.76 -3.18 5.33
CA PHE A 54 -3.60 -3.92 5.83
C PHE A 54 -2.62 -3.01 6.57
N ILE A 55 -2.26 -1.86 5.99
CA ILE A 55 -1.37 -0.89 6.64
C ILE A 55 -2.00 -0.35 7.94
N HIS A 56 -3.29 -0.05 7.94
CA HIS A 56 -3.99 0.44 9.13
C HIS A 56 -3.92 -0.58 10.28
N TRP A 57 -4.25 -1.83 10.01
CA TRP A 57 -4.16 -2.91 11.00
C TRP A 57 -2.72 -3.17 11.45
N LEU A 58 -1.76 -3.08 10.54
CA LEU A 58 -0.34 -3.20 10.88
C LEU A 58 0.11 -2.11 11.85
N LEU A 59 -0.29 -0.85 11.62
CA LEU A 59 0.05 0.27 12.50
C LEU A 59 -0.61 0.14 13.88
N ILE A 60 -1.87 -0.32 13.94
CA ILE A 60 -2.56 -0.61 15.21
C ILE A 60 -1.84 -1.71 15.98
N SER A 61 -1.51 -2.82 15.30
CA SER A 61 -0.78 -3.94 15.90
C SER A 61 0.58 -3.50 16.45
N LEU A 62 1.35 -2.74 15.66
CA LEU A 62 2.62 -2.17 16.09
C LEU A 62 2.46 -1.29 17.34
N SER A 63 1.43 -0.45 17.37
CA SER A 63 1.13 0.42 18.51
C SER A 63 0.80 -0.38 19.78
N ALA A 64 0.01 -1.46 19.64
CA ALA A 64 -0.32 -2.35 20.76
C ALA A 64 0.91 -3.09 21.30
N ILE A 65 1.81 -3.56 20.43
CA ILE A 65 3.07 -4.21 20.83
C ILE A 65 3.94 -3.24 21.62
N ILE A 66 4.09 -1.99 21.18
CA ILE A 66 4.88 -0.97 21.90
C ILE A 66 4.35 -0.78 23.33
N ILE A 67 3.03 -0.62 23.48
CA ILE A 67 2.39 -0.45 24.80
C ILE A 67 2.64 -1.68 25.69
N MET A 68 2.50 -2.90 25.12
CA MET A 68 2.72 -4.14 25.85
C MET A 68 4.16 -4.28 26.35
N VAL A 69 5.15 -3.94 25.51
CA VAL A 69 6.56 -3.95 25.90
C VAL A 69 6.82 -2.92 27.00
N PHE A 70 6.29 -1.70 26.90
CA PHE A 70 6.40 -0.71 27.98
C PHE A 70 5.82 -1.21 29.29
N ALA A 71 4.63 -1.82 29.27
CA ALA A 71 4.02 -2.40 30.46
C ALA A 71 4.90 -3.50 31.07
N ALA A 72 5.47 -4.37 30.23
CA ALA A 72 6.37 -5.42 30.69
C ALA A 72 7.64 -4.84 31.35
N LEU A 73 8.26 -3.82 30.75
CA LEU A 73 9.43 -3.15 31.35
C LEU A 73 9.12 -2.57 32.72
N VAL A 74 7.96 -1.92 32.87
CA VAL A 74 7.52 -1.35 34.16
C VAL A 74 7.27 -2.44 35.21
N ILE A 75 6.65 -3.56 34.83
CA ILE A 75 6.38 -4.68 35.74
C ILE A 75 7.69 -5.33 36.20
N LEU A 76 8.62 -5.55 35.27
CA LEU A 76 9.88 -6.23 35.56
C LEU A 76 10.84 -5.39 36.40
N ASN A 77 10.69 -4.06 36.44
CA ASN A 77 11.51 -3.13 37.24
C ASN A 77 13.02 -3.28 37.00
N SER A 78 13.44 -3.52 35.76
CA SER A 78 14.85 -3.59 35.34
C SER A 78 15.73 -4.49 36.24
N PRO A 79 15.45 -5.81 36.30
CA PRO A 79 16.07 -6.73 37.27
C PRO A 79 17.57 -6.96 37.02
N TYR A 80 18.07 -6.59 35.84
CA TYR A 80 19.49 -6.69 35.49
C TYR A 80 20.37 -5.66 36.22
N LEU A 81 19.79 -4.68 36.90
CA LEU A 81 20.53 -3.73 37.72
C LEU A 81 21.15 -4.40 38.95
N ASP A 82 20.51 -5.45 39.49
CA ASP A 82 20.97 -6.19 40.67
C ASP A 82 21.90 -7.37 40.33
N TRP A 83 22.29 -7.52 39.07
CA TRP A 83 23.15 -8.61 38.64
C TRP A 83 24.59 -8.46 39.14
N ASN A 84 25.32 -9.57 39.22
CA ASN A 84 26.73 -9.55 39.62
C ASN A 84 27.64 -9.05 38.49
N TYR A 85 27.94 -7.75 38.47
CA TYR A 85 28.86 -7.13 37.50
C TYR A 85 30.35 -7.49 37.70
N SER A 86 30.69 -8.25 38.75
CA SER A 86 32.05 -8.80 38.90
C SER A 86 32.28 -10.00 37.98
N ASN A 87 31.20 -10.68 37.55
CA ASN A 87 31.29 -11.71 36.52
C ASN A 87 31.20 -11.04 35.14
N PRO A 88 32.22 -11.20 34.27
CA PRO A 88 32.22 -10.56 32.95
C PRO A 88 31.04 -10.96 32.07
N GLU A 89 30.57 -12.21 32.14
CA GLU A 89 29.43 -12.67 31.31
C GLU A 89 28.14 -11.93 31.67
N THR A 90 27.89 -11.82 32.97
CA THR A 90 26.69 -11.16 33.51
C THR A 90 26.75 -9.64 33.28
N ALA A 91 27.95 -9.05 33.40
CA ALA A 91 28.17 -7.64 33.12
C ALA A 91 27.88 -7.28 31.66
N VAL A 92 28.35 -8.09 30.70
CA VAL A 92 28.09 -7.86 29.27
C VAL A 92 26.59 -7.93 28.97
N LEU A 93 25.89 -8.94 29.50
CA LEU A 93 24.44 -9.06 29.31
C LEU A 93 23.68 -7.90 29.94
N GLY A 94 24.04 -7.48 31.16
CA GLY A 94 23.42 -6.35 31.84
C GLY A 94 23.54 -5.04 31.04
N VAL A 95 24.72 -4.75 30.48
CA VAL A 95 24.94 -3.58 29.62
C VAL A 95 24.15 -3.69 28.31
N ALA A 96 24.06 -4.87 27.71
CA ALA A 96 23.27 -5.08 26.50
C ALA A 96 21.77 -4.80 26.74
N PHE A 97 21.21 -5.33 27.83
CA PHE A 97 19.83 -5.06 28.23
C PHE A 97 19.61 -3.59 28.54
N HIS A 98 20.51 -2.97 29.30
CA HIS A 98 20.41 -1.55 29.62
C HIS A 98 20.43 -0.67 28.36
N SER A 99 21.32 -0.96 27.42
CA SER A 99 21.42 -0.24 26.15
C SER A 99 20.16 -0.39 25.31
N PHE A 100 19.57 -1.59 25.30
CA PHE A 100 18.31 -1.85 24.63
C PHE A 100 17.15 -1.06 25.27
N GLU A 101 16.99 -1.11 26.59
CA GLU A 101 15.96 -0.33 27.30
C GLU A 101 16.14 1.17 27.07
N TRP A 102 17.38 1.66 27.17
CA TRP A 102 17.71 3.07 26.95
C TRP A 102 17.31 3.55 25.54
N LEU A 103 17.57 2.72 24.52
CA LEU A 103 17.22 3.02 23.13
C LEU A 103 15.71 2.92 22.92
N PHE A 104 15.09 1.85 23.41
CA PHE A 104 13.67 1.59 23.26
C PHE A 104 12.84 2.72 23.87
N VAL A 105 13.14 3.14 25.11
CA VAL A 105 12.41 4.22 25.80
C VAL A 105 12.49 5.55 25.04
N ARG A 106 13.54 5.80 24.26
CA ARG A 106 13.70 7.03 23.46
C ARG A 106 13.06 6.94 22.08
N VAL A 107 13.18 5.80 21.43
CA VAL A 107 12.76 5.61 20.03
C VAL A 107 11.28 5.22 19.95
N ALA A 108 10.81 4.35 20.84
CA ALA A 108 9.45 3.84 20.81
C ALA A 108 8.37 4.94 20.90
N PRO A 109 8.49 6.00 21.71
CA PRO A 109 7.54 7.10 21.72
C PRO A 109 7.44 7.83 20.36
N ILE A 110 8.57 8.03 19.67
CA ILE A 110 8.60 8.67 18.35
C ILE A 110 7.89 7.78 17.33
N ILE A 111 8.22 6.48 17.31
CA ILE A 111 7.56 5.50 16.43
C ILE A 111 6.07 5.45 16.72
N PHE A 112 5.67 5.46 17.99
CA PHE A 112 4.28 5.42 18.41
C PHE A 112 3.50 6.64 17.91
N ILE A 113 4.05 7.85 18.03
CA ILE A 113 3.41 9.07 17.51
C ILE A 113 3.25 8.98 15.98
N ILE A 114 4.28 8.55 15.27
CA ILE A 114 4.21 8.35 13.81
C ILE A 114 3.13 7.32 13.45
N ALA A 115 3.05 6.22 14.21
CA ALA A 115 2.05 5.20 14.01
C ALA A 115 0.63 5.75 14.24
N LEU A 116 0.40 6.53 15.31
CA LEU A 116 -0.88 7.18 15.56
C LEU A 116 -1.30 8.14 14.44
N ILE A 117 -0.37 8.96 13.95
CA ILE A 117 -0.61 9.84 12.79
C ILE A 117 -0.98 8.98 11.57
N GLY A 118 -0.24 7.90 11.32
CA GLY A 118 -0.50 6.97 10.23
C GLY A 118 -1.88 6.30 10.34
N VAL A 119 -2.30 5.92 11.54
CA VAL A 119 -3.64 5.36 11.82
C VAL A 119 -4.71 6.40 11.48
N PHE A 120 -4.54 7.66 11.92
CA PHE A 120 -5.48 8.74 11.62
C PHE A 120 -5.57 9.04 10.11
N LEU A 121 -4.45 9.05 9.39
CA LEU A 121 -4.42 9.27 7.94
C LEU A 121 -4.97 8.10 7.11
N THR A 122 -4.90 6.88 7.65
CA THR A 122 -5.44 5.68 7.00
C THR A 122 -6.90 5.43 7.37
N GLN A 123 -7.42 6.09 8.40
CA GLN A 123 -8.83 6.13 8.73
C GLN A 123 -9.59 6.83 7.61
N LYS A 124 -10.55 6.13 7.00
CA LYS A 124 -11.49 6.76 6.08
C LYS A 124 -12.31 7.78 6.87
N LYS A 125 -12.28 9.06 6.47
CA LYS A 125 -13.42 9.94 6.67
C LYS A 125 -14.47 9.50 5.66
N GLU A 126 -15.55 8.90 6.15
CA GLU A 126 -16.80 8.87 5.38
C GLU A 126 -17.34 10.29 5.23
#